data_AF-A0A173R535-F1
#
_entry.id   AF-A0A173R535-F1
#
_cell.length_a   1.000
_cell.length_b   1.000
_cell.length_c   1.000
_cell.angle_alpha   90.00
_cell.angle_beta   90.00
_cell.angle_gamma   90.00
#
_symmetry.space_group_name_H-M   'P 1'
#
loop_
_entity.id
_entity.type
_entity.pdbx_description
1 polymer ?
#
loop_
_entity_poly.entity_id
_entity_poly.type
_entity_poly.pdbx_seq_one_letter_code
_entity_poly.pdbx_strand_id
1 'polypeptide(L)' 'MSENNKLIFLDVDATLYSKEQRLVPESTIKAIHEAQENGHKVLINTG' A
#
# COMPACT_ATOMS: atom_id res chain seq x y z
N MET A 1 5.09 -24.59 5.20
CA MET A 1 4.55 -23.58 4.28
C MET A 1 5.51 -22.40 4.33
N SER A 2 6.08 -21.95 3.22
CA SER A 2 7.03 -20.83 3.26
C SER A 2 6.28 -19.55 3.63
N GLU A 3 6.74 -18.85 4.66
CA GLU A 3 6.29 -17.52 5.07
C GLU A 3 6.43 -16.54 3.89
N ASN A 4 5.38 -16.36 3.08
CA ASN A 4 5.40 -15.46 1.91
C ASN A 4 5.21 -13.99 2.32
N ASN A 5 5.72 -13.61 3.49
CA ASN A 5 5.52 -12.28 4.06
C ASN A 5 6.49 -11.32 3.40
N LYS A 6 5.97 -10.46 2.52
CA LYS A 6 6.76 -9.45 1.82
C LYS A 6 6.75 -8.13 2.56
N LEU A 7 7.81 -7.36 2.38
CA LEU A 7 7.84 -5.93 2.69
C LEU A 7 7.49 -5.16 1.41
N ILE A 8 6.48 -4.30 1.48
CA ILE A 8 6.01 -3.48 0.36
C ILE A 8 6.25 -2.02 0.76
N PHE A 9 7.05 -1.31 -0.03
CA PHE A 9 7.35 0.09 0.19
C PHE A 9 6.57 0.93 -0.83
N LEU A 10 5.83 1.92 -0.33
CA LEU A 10 5.01 2.80 -1.15
C LEU A 10 5.45 4.25 -0.96
N ASP A 11 5.67 4.96 -2.05
CA ASP A 11 5.75 6.43 -2.03
C ASP A 11 4.34 7.02 -1.85
N VAL A 12 4.27 8.31 -1.48
CA VAL A 12 3.00 9.01 -1.25
C VAL A 12 2.53 9.69 -2.52
N ASP A 13 3.25 10.70 -2.99
CA ASP A 13 2.81 11.55 -4.08
C ASP A 13 2.78 10.81 -5.42
N ALA A 14 1.63 10.85 -6.10
CA ALA A 14 1.43 10.17 -7.39
C ALA A 14 1.65 8.64 -7.36
N THR A 15 1.74 8.04 -6.16
CA THR A 15 1.75 6.58 -5.96
C THR A 15 0.57 6.16 -5.10
N LEU A 16 0.56 6.53 -3.81
CA LEU A 16 -0.56 6.25 -2.90
C LEU A 16 -1.67 7.31 -3.05
N TYR A 17 -1.29 8.57 -3.19
CA TYR A 17 -2.19 9.71 -3.26
C TYR A 17 -2.42 10.16 -4.70
N SER A 18 -3.69 10.17 -5.13
CA SER A 18 -4.08 10.73 -6.43
C SER A 18 -4.19 12.24 -6.33
N LYS A 19 -3.39 12.97 -7.13
CA LYS A 19 -3.44 14.44 -7.20
C LYS A 19 -4.72 14.94 -7.87
N GLU A 20 -5.27 14.19 -8.81
CA GLU A 20 -6.51 14.54 -9.52
C GLU A 20 -7.73 14.40 -8.59
N GLN A 21 -7.86 13.25 -7.93
CA GLN A 21 -8.99 12.97 -7.04
C GLN A 21 -8.80 13.57 -5.65
N ARG A 22 -7.58 14.01 -5.32
CA ARG A 22 -7.16 14.56 -4.04
C ARG A 22 -7.40 13.62 -2.84
N LEU A 23 -7.30 12.32 -3.09
CA LEU A 23 -7.51 11.25 -2.11
C LEU A 23 -6.68 10.01 -2.43
N VAL A 24 -6.64 9.07 -1.49
CA VAL A 24 -6.20 7.70 -1.75
C VAL A 24 -7.41 6.91 -2.26
N PRO A 25 -7.37 6.32 -3.47
CA PRO A 25 -8.51 5.57 -4.00
C PRO A 25 -8.94 4.42 -3.07
N GLU A 26 -10.24 4.17 -2.96
CA GLU A 26 -10.78 3.09 -2.12
C GLU A 26 -10.23 1.71 -2.50
N SER A 27 -10.00 1.47 -3.80
CA SER A 27 -9.37 0.24 -4.29
C SER A 27 -7.96 0.07 -3.75
N THR A 28 -7.19 1.15 -3.65
CA THR A 28 -5.84 1.16 -3.07
C THR A 28 -5.89 0.84 -1.58
N ILE A 29 -6.83 1.42 -0.84
CA ILE A 29 -7.05 1.13 0.59
C ILE A 29 -7.37 -0.36 0.78
N LYS A 30 -8.31 -0.90 0.00
CA LYS A 30 -8.70 -2.32 0.05
C LYS A 30 -7.51 -3.25 -0.24
N ALA A 31 -6.72 -2.96 -1.27
CA ALA A 31 -5.56 -3.77 -1.63
C ALA A 31 -4.46 -3.75 -0.54
N ILE A 32 -4.26 -2.62 0.13
CA ILE A 32 -3.32 -2.52 1.25
C ILE A 32 -3.79 -3.38 2.42
N HIS A 33 -5.08 -3.34 2.75
CA HIS A 33 -5.64 -4.18 3.81
C HIS A 33 -5.55 -5.67 3.47
N GLU A 34 -5.90 -6.08 2.25
CA GLU A 34 -5.75 -7.46 1.80
C GLU A 34 -4.28 -7.93 1.85
N ALA A 35 -3.32 -7.07 1.50
CA ALA A 35 -1.90 -7.40 1.63
C ALA A 35 -1.49 -7.59 3.11
N GLN A 36 -1.98 -6.73 4.01
CA GLN A 36 -1.74 -6.82 5.44
C GLN A 36 -2.35 -8.09 6.05
N GLU A 37 -3.59 -8.43 5.68
CA GLU A 37 -4.27 -9.67 6.08
C GLU A 37 -3.52 -10.91 5.61
N ASN A 38 -2.88 -10.84 4.43
CA ASN A 38 -1.99 -11.89 3.90
C ASN A 38 -0.59 -11.91 4.54
N GLY A 39 -0.38 -11.17 5.64
CA GLY A 39 0.87 -11.19 6.41
C GLY A 39 1.98 -10.29 5.85
N HIS A 40 1.71 -9.51 4.81
CA HIS A 40 2.68 -8.55 4.28
C HIS A 40 2.75 -7.29 5.14
N LYS A 41 3.92 -6.67 5.20
CA LYS A 41 4.07 -5.35 5.84
C LYS A 41 4.14 -4.28 4.75
N VAL A 42 3.25 -3.31 4.83
CA VAL A 42 3.23 -2.15 3.93
C VAL A 42 3.82 -0.96 4.69
N LEU A 43 4.84 -0.32 4.11
CA LEU A 43 5.56 0.80 4.70
C LEU A 43 5.51 2.01 3.76
N ILE A 44 5.32 3.20 4.33
CA ILE A 44 5.48 4.45 3.57
C ILE A 44 6.96 4.77 3.46
N ASN A 45 7.42 5.03 2.24
CA ASN A 45 8.79 5.40 1.90
C ASN A 45 8.77 6.65 1.03
N THR A 46 8.77 7.80 1.69
CA THR A 46 8.72 9.12 1.05
C THR A 46 9.80 10.02 1.67
N GLY A 47 10.11 11.12 0.99
CA GLY A 47 11.18 12.06 1.35
C GLY A 47 10.83 13.00 2.49
#